data_AF-A0A3C0Z8Q2-F1
#
_entry.id   AF-A0A3C0Z8Q2-F1
#
_cell.length_a   1.000
_cell.length_b   1.000
_cell.length_c   1.000
_cell.angle_alpha   90.00
_cell.angle_beta   90.00
_cell.angle_gamma   90.00
#
_symmetry.space_group_name_H-M   'P 1'
#
loop_
_entity.id
_entity.type
_entity.pdbx_description
1 polymer ?
#
loop_
_entity_poly.entity_id
_entity_poly.type
_entity_poly.pdbx_seq_one_letter_code
_entity_poly.pdbx_strand_id
1 'polypeptide(L)'
;MGHAFNGSVVDNEFTQEGDLLFGKVRAKTTCHVGTYTIYYALEIPTASGWRKEGNKIWVDLKEESLIADVNIAFSAVDQQDARKTLAEYDKLDFSTVKKRAADRWKTALSVLQVKGDSDKVDLFYSLLYRSLQSPFVISDEQGNFRGTDGKIHRSKETRYHGWAIWDNYKTQLPLLELIDTEMYEGVVSSIADLYRYGKFDFAGAHEPANSVRTEHAAVVLLDAVKKGYRVDIDGIKDSLIHDTLRYDFKKPDKYLEACYDMWAMSKLFPQNSKTYLERAKSYQAIWNKDFKDLTKRDVDRMSARDMYQGTIRQYRWNVPFDVMGLRKLAGGEENFTQQLDEFYDGYYFNRANEPDMQSLTLYNASKTPWRYQEWIHRIALDTIIQYYFNDNSRGIGAHIDRIYKNEPKAFVRTMDDDAGAMSSWWVLSAIGLQQPLVGEPIFYISVPFFDQIRLENKENPLTIEVPNRSDKTRYIKSIKLNGRDLKRLWITHEELRKGGTLQIESSEIPTDYGRDDPWISHIENN
;
A
#
# COMPACT_ATOMS: atom_id res chain seq x y z
N MET A 1 14.94 -2.69 29.10
CA MET A 1 14.04 -2.00 28.15
C MET A 1 14.75 -1.41 26.93
N GLY A 2 16.07 -1.20 26.93
CA GLY A 2 16.78 -0.57 25.80
C GLY A 2 16.75 -1.29 24.45
N HIS A 3 16.25 -2.53 24.37
CA HIS A 3 16.11 -3.30 23.12
C HIS A 3 14.67 -3.70 22.79
N ALA A 4 13.70 -3.45 23.69
CA ALA A 4 12.28 -3.75 23.42
C ALA A 4 11.64 -2.56 22.69
N PHE A 5 10.88 -2.82 21.62
CA PHE A 5 10.25 -1.79 20.79
C PHE A 5 11.20 -0.67 20.32
N ASN A 6 12.47 -0.96 20.06
CA ASN A 6 13.48 0.05 19.69
C ASN A 6 13.58 1.22 20.70
N GLY A 7 13.43 0.95 22.01
CA GLY A 7 13.46 1.99 23.04
C GLY A 7 12.21 2.88 23.08
N SER A 8 11.11 2.45 22.45
CA SER A 8 9.89 3.26 22.29
C SER A 8 8.90 3.17 23.45
N VAL A 9 9.11 2.29 24.43
CA VAL A 9 8.18 2.15 25.57
C VAL A 9 8.13 3.46 26.35
N VAL A 10 6.91 4.00 26.50
CA VAL A 10 6.61 5.22 27.25
C VAL A 10 6.18 4.86 28.67
N ASP A 11 5.26 3.90 28.77
CA ASP A 11 4.66 3.50 30.05
C ASP A 11 4.23 2.03 30.00
N ASN A 12 4.21 1.37 31.15
CA ASN A 12 3.74 0.00 31.30
C ASN A 12 3.06 -0.17 32.66
N GLU A 13 1.77 -0.47 32.63
CA GLU A 13 0.95 -0.76 33.81
C GLU A 13 0.54 -2.23 33.79
N PHE A 14 0.65 -2.92 34.92
CA PHE A 14 0.27 -4.33 35.01
C PHE A 14 -0.23 -4.71 36.40
N THR A 15 -1.05 -5.75 36.42
CA THR A 15 -1.62 -6.42 37.59
C THR A 15 -1.31 -7.90 37.49
N GLN A 16 -0.95 -8.52 38.62
CA GLN A 16 -0.75 -9.96 38.74
C GLN A 16 -1.82 -10.55 39.66
N GLU A 17 -2.55 -11.55 39.16
CA GLU A 17 -3.55 -12.34 39.89
C GLU A 17 -3.17 -13.83 39.76
N GLY A 18 -2.52 -14.40 40.78
CA GLY A 18 -2.05 -15.79 40.70
C GLY A 18 -0.95 -15.98 39.64
N ASP A 19 -1.21 -16.83 38.66
CA ASP A 19 -0.39 -17.13 37.47
C ASP A 19 -0.70 -16.22 36.27
N LEU A 20 -1.73 -15.36 36.37
CA LEU A 20 -2.13 -14.42 35.35
C LEU A 20 -1.48 -13.04 35.57
N LEU A 21 -0.81 -12.54 34.54
CA LEU A 21 -0.30 -11.18 34.45
C LEU A 21 -1.01 -10.44 33.32
N PHE A 22 -1.64 -9.31 33.60
CA PHE A 22 -2.35 -8.54 32.58
C PHE A 22 -2.16 -7.04 32.78
N GLY A 23 -2.29 -6.27 31.71
CA GLY A 23 -1.93 -4.86 31.75
C GLY A 23 -2.04 -4.14 30.40
N LYS A 24 -1.34 -3.01 30.31
CA LYS A 24 -1.22 -2.23 29.09
C LYS A 24 0.20 -1.70 28.92
N VAL A 25 0.68 -1.70 27.69
CA VAL A 25 1.91 -1.04 27.28
C VAL A 25 1.55 0.16 26.41
N ARG A 26 2.09 1.32 26.75
CA ARG A 26 2.08 2.50 25.89
C ARG A 26 3.47 2.66 25.27
N ALA A 27 3.53 2.79 23.96
CA ALA A 27 4.78 2.98 23.22
C ALA A 27 4.65 4.09 22.19
N LYS A 28 5.77 4.70 21.83
CA LYS A 28 5.85 5.61 20.68
C LYS A 28 5.60 4.81 19.41
N THR A 29 4.88 5.42 18.48
CA THR A 29 4.69 4.83 17.16
C THR A 29 5.98 4.84 16.35
N THR A 30 5.97 4.18 15.20
CA THR A 30 6.99 4.37 14.16
C THR A 30 7.19 5.87 13.88
N CYS A 31 8.44 6.26 13.59
CA CYS A 31 8.91 7.66 13.49
C CYS A 31 8.83 8.48 14.79
N HIS A 32 8.40 7.89 15.92
CA HIS A 32 8.35 8.50 17.24
C HIS A 32 7.49 9.77 17.37
N VAL A 33 6.54 9.98 16.45
CA VAL A 33 5.64 11.16 16.45
C VAL A 33 4.47 10.98 17.41
N GLY A 34 3.81 9.83 17.33
CA GLY A 34 2.63 9.51 18.14
C GLY A 34 2.92 8.49 19.24
N THR A 35 1.86 8.10 19.94
CA THR A 35 1.90 6.95 20.86
C THR A 35 0.68 6.07 20.67
N TYR A 36 0.88 4.76 20.82
CA TYR A 36 -0.18 3.77 20.81
C TYR A 36 -0.23 3.00 22.13
N THR A 37 -1.41 2.45 22.44
CA THR A 37 -1.61 1.59 23.62
C THR A 37 -2.06 0.21 23.18
N ILE A 38 -1.38 -0.82 23.68
CA ILE A 38 -1.79 -2.23 23.52
C ILE A 38 -2.01 -2.85 24.88
N TYR A 39 -3.11 -3.57 25.04
CA TYR A 39 -3.45 -4.31 26.24
C TYR A 39 -2.96 -5.75 26.08
N TYR A 40 -2.60 -6.38 27.19
CA TYR A 40 -2.12 -7.76 27.17
C TYR A 40 -2.61 -8.54 28.37
N ALA A 41 -2.69 -9.85 28.19
CA ALA A 41 -2.82 -10.84 29.25
C ALA A 41 -1.84 -11.98 28.97
N LEU A 42 -1.19 -12.48 30.01
CA LEU A 42 -0.12 -13.45 29.93
C LEU A 42 -0.27 -14.46 31.07
N GLU A 43 -0.06 -15.73 30.76
CA GLU A 43 -0.07 -16.84 31.72
C GLU A 43 1.15 -17.73 31.49
N ILE A 44 1.74 -18.20 32.59
CA ILE A 44 2.81 -19.20 32.59
C ILE A 44 2.41 -20.32 33.55
N PRO A 45 1.78 -21.42 33.08
CA PRO A 45 1.21 -22.46 33.93
C PRO A 45 2.23 -23.19 34.83
N THR A 46 3.51 -23.18 34.43
CA THR A 46 4.62 -23.77 35.18
C THR A 46 5.31 -22.78 36.13
N ALA A 47 4.77 -21.57 36.30
CA ALA A 47 5.28 -20.63 37.28
C ALA A 47 5.10 -21.16 38.72
N SER A 48 6.14 -21.03 39.53
CA SER A 48 6.17 -21.32 40.97
C SER A 48 6.23 -20.04 41.80
N GLY A 49 6.67 -18.93 41.22
CA GLY A 49 6.74 -17.62 41.87
C GLY A 49 6.92 -16.47 40.88
N TRP A 50 6.47 -15.29 41.30
CA TRP A 50 6.62 -14.04 40.54
C TRP A 50 7.23 -12.99 41.46
N ARG A 51 8.26 -12.28 41.00
CA ARG A 51 8.88 -11.18 41.74
C ARG A 51 9.04 -9.95 40.84
N LYS A 52 8.60 -8.80 41.35
CA LYS A 52 8.75 -7.51 40.67
C LYS A 52 10.05 -6.83 41.10
N GLU A 53 10.82 -6.35 40.13
CA GLU A 53 12.03 -5.55 40.39
C GLU A 53 12.06 -4.35 39.45
N GLY A 54 11.68 -3.18 39.98
CA GLY A 54 11.49 -1.97 39.17
C GLY A 54 10.43 -2.17 38.09
N ASN A 55 10.84 -2.03 36.82
CA ASN A 55 10.00 -2.22 35.64
C ASN A 55 10.13 -3.63 35.02
N LYS A 56 10.74 -4.57 35.74
CA LYS A 56 10.90 -5.97 35.33
C LYS A 56 10.04 -6.87 36.21
N ILE A 57 9.66 -7.99 35.64
CA ILE A 57 9.04 -9.11 36.33
C ILE A 57 9.95 -10.31 36.09
N TRP A 58 10.29 -10.99 37.18
CA TRP A 58 10.96 -12.28 37.11
C TRP A 58 9.95 -13.36 37.50
N VAL A 59 10.02 -14.49 36.79
CA VAL A 59 9.16 -15.65 37.02
C VAL A 59 10.07 -16.82 37.35
N ASP A 60 9.86 -17.41 38.51
CA ASP A 60 10.47 -18.67 38.90
C ASP A 60 9.57 -19.80 38.37
N LEU A 61 10.18 -20.81 37.77
CA LEU A 61 9.48 -22.01 37.28
C LEU A 61 9.53 -23.11 38.34
N LYS A 62 8.62 -24.06 38.28
CA LYS A 62 8.68 -25.28 39.12
C LYS A 62 9.95 -26.07 38.77
N GLU A 63 10.65 -26.61 39.77
CA GLU A 63 11.98 -27.25 39.60
C GLU A 63 11.96 -28.39 38.56
N GLU A 64 10.84 -29.11 38.46
CA GLU A 64 10.63 -30.20 37.51
C GLU A 64 10.36 -29.75 36.06
N SER A 65 10.25 -28.44 35.80
CA SER A 65 9.88 -27.91 34.49
C SER A 65 11.07 -27.90 33.52
N LEU A 66 11.06 -28.79 32.53
CA LEU A 66 12.03 -28.78 31.41
C LEU A 66 11.58 -27.91 30.23
N ILE A 67 10.27 -27.66 30.13
CA ILE A 67 9.61 -26.86 29.10
C ILE A 67 8.62 -25.95 29.83
N ALA A 68 8.54 -24.68 29.41
CA ALA A 68 7.57 -23.72 29.91
C ALA A 68 6.80 -23.10 28.74
N ASP A 69 5.49 -23.30 28.74
CA ASP A 69 4.59 -22.59 27.83
C ASP A 69 4.34 -21.18 28.37
N VAL A 70 4.40 -20.20 27.47
CA VAL A 70 4.09 -18.80 27.76
C VAL A 70 2.95 -18.39 26.84
N ASN A 71 1.75 -18.30 27.40
CA ASN A 71 0.56 -17.91 26.66
C ASN A 71 0.41 -16.40 26.76
N ILE A 72 0.26 -15.71 25.63
CA ILE A 72 0.11 -14.25 25.59
C ILE A 72 -1.01 -13.90 24.60
N ALA A 73 -1.95 -13.09 25.06
CA ALA A 73 -2.97 -12.47 24.23
C ALA A 73 -2.81 -10.94 24.27
N PHE A 74 -3.15 -10.30 23.16
CA PHE A 74 -3.14 -8.85 23.01
C PHE A 74 -4.53 -8.35 22.62
N SER A 75 -4.84 -7.11 23.01
CA SER A 75 -6.04 -6.41 22.57
C SER A 75 -5.73 -4.94 22.30
N ALA A 76 -6.37 -4.37 21.28
CA ALA A 76 -6.42 -2.93 21.06
C ALA A 76 -7.60 -2.26 21.81
N VAL A 77 -8.50 -3.06 22.39
CA VAL A 77 -9.72 -2.60 23.08
C VAL A 77 -9.43 -2.40 24.55
N ASP A 78 -9.21 -3.45 25.33
CA ASP A 78 -8.91 -3.33 26.77
C ASP A 78 -8.31 -4.62 27.36
N GLN A 79 -8.05 -4.59 28.68
CA GLN A 79 -7.51 -5.73 29.40
C GLN A 79 -8.52 -6.89 29.52
N GLN A 80 -9.82 -6.61 29.52
CA GLN A 80 -10.85 -7.63 29.65
C GLN A 80 -10.93 -8.48 28.37
N ASP A 81 -10.88 -7.84 27.21
CA ASP A 81 -10.79 -8.51 25.92
C ASP A 81 -9.51 -9.37 25.83
N ALA A 82 -8.35 -8.81 26.20
CA ALA A 82 -7.09 -9.57 26.22
C ALA A 82 -7.17 -10.83 27.13
N ARG A 83 -7.77 -10.70 28.33
CA ARG A 83 -7.98 -11.84 29.25
C ARG A 83 -8.93 -12.88 28.67
N LYS A 84 -10.01 -12.44 28.02
CA LYS A 84 -10.98 -13.33 27.36
C LYS A 84 -10.30 -14.12 26.24
N THR A 85 -9.55 -13.45 25.36
CA THR A 85 -8.79 -14.12 24.29
C THR A 85 -7.78 -15.12 24.85
N LEU A 86 -7.07 -14.78 25.94
CA LEU A 86 -6.15 -15.72 26.59
C LEU A 86 -6.87 -16.99 27.06
N ALA A 87 -8.01 -16.85 27.75
CA ALA A 87 -8.80 -17.97 28.28
C ALA A 87 -9.48 -18.85 27.20
N GLU A 88 -9.52 -18.39 25.95
CA GLU A 88 -9.95 -19.19 24.80
C GLU A 88 -8.82 -20.04 24.22
N TYR A 89 -7.58 -19.57 24.36
CA TYR A 89 -6.38 -20.21 23.81
C TYR A 89 -5.57 -21.00 24.84
N ASP A 90 -5.74 -20.75 26.15
CA ASP A 90 -5.07 -21.48 27.25
C ASP A 90 -5.33 -23.00 27.22
N LYS A 91 -6.45 -23.42 26.63
CA LYS A 91 -6.83 -24.84 26.48
C LYS A 91 -6.18 -25.52 25.28
N LEU A 92 -5.40 -24.79 24.48
CA LEU A 92 -4.81 -25.30 23.25
C LEU A 92 -3.30 -25.48 23.41
N ASP A 93 -2.77 -26.61 22.94
CA ASP A 93 -1.32 -26.79 22.85
C ASP A 93 -0.71 -25.94 21.72
N PHE A 94 0.60 -25.69 21.82
CA PHE A 94 1.36 -24.91 20.82
C PHE A 94 1.23 -25.46 19.40
N SER A 95 1.19 -26.79 19.23
CA SER A 95 1.11 -27.42 17.91
C SER A 95 -0.23 -27.14 17.23
N THR A 96 -1.32 -27.10 18.01
CA THR A 96 -2.66 -26.75 17.57
C THR A 96 -2.72 -25.28 17.17
N VAL A 97 -2.17 -24.37 17.97
CA VAL A 97 -2.12 -22.93 17.63
C VAL A 97 -1.29 -22.70 16.37
N LYS A 98 -0.12 -23.33 16.26
CA LYS A 98 0.74 -23.28 15.07
C LYS A 98 0.02 -23.77 13.82
N LYS A 99 -0.70 -24.88 13.90
CA LYS A 99 -1.46 -25.43 12.77
C LYS A 99 -2.58 -24.47 12.35
N ARG A 100 -3.36 -23.93 13.29
CA ARG A 100 -4.41 -22.94 13.00
C ARG A 100 -3.85 -21.71 12.30
N ALA A 101 -2.69 -21.22 12.74
CA ALA A 101 -2.01 -20.10 12.07
C ALA A 101 -1.58 -20.45 10.64
N ALA A 102 -1.01 -21.64 10.43
CA ALA A 102 -0.62 -22.12 9.11
C ALA A 102 -1.83 -22.28 8.17
N ASP A 103 -2.95 -22.81 8.68
CA ASP A 103 -4.19 -22.97 7.92
C ASP A 103 -4.78 -21.60 7.53
N ARG A 104 -4.76 -20.61 8.44
CA ARG A 104 -5.17 -19.22 8.14
C ARG A 104 -4.31 -18.59 7.04
N TRP A 105 -3.00 -18.74 7.12
CA TRP A 105 -2.09 -18.25 6.08
C TRP A 105 -2.32 -18.95 4.74
N LYS A 106 -2.53 -20.27 4.75
CA LYS A 106 -2.87 -21.03 3.55
C LYS A 106 -4.14 -20.50 2.89
N THR A 107 -5.19 -20.23 3.67
CA THR A 107 -6.43 -19.64 3.15
C THR A 107 -6.19 -18.25 2.56
N ALA A 108 -5.53 -17.35 3.30
CA ALA A 108 -5.29 -15.98 2.85
C ALA A 108 -4.45 -15.93 1.55
N LEU A 109 -3.42 -16.77 1.45
CA LEU A 109 -2.56 -16.85 0.26
C LEU A 109 -3.24 -17.54 -0.92
N SER A 110 -4.20 -18.44 -0.69
CA SER A 110 -4.87 -19.21 -1.76
C SER A 110 -5.84 -18.41 -2.61
N VAL A 111 -6.14 -17.15 -2.22
CA VAL A 111 -7.00 -16.24 -2.99
C VAL A 111 -6.38 -15.92 -4.35
N LEU A 112 -5.05 -15.83 -4.43
CA LEU A 112 -4.31 -15.65 -5.66
C LEU A 112 -3.49 -16.91 -5.93
N GLN A 113 -3.87 -17.66 -6.95
CA GLN A 113 -3.16 -18.86 -7.38
C GLN A 113 -2.39 -18.55 -8.66
N VAL A 114 -1.11 -18.92 -8.68
CA VAL A 114 -0.22 -18.69 -9.82
C VAL A 114 0.44 -20.00 -10.27
N LYS A 115 0.64 -20.14 -11.58
CA LYS A 115 1.33 -21.27 -12.19
C LYS A 115 2.40 -20.77 -13.15
N GLY A 116 3.64 -21.20 -12.96
CA GLY A 116 4.77 -20.86 -13.80
C GLY A 116 6.09 -21.28 -13.16
N ASP A 117 7.14 -20.52 -13.47
CA ASP A 117 8.50 -20.70 -12.95
C ASP A 117 8.58 -20.69 -11.40
N SER A 118 9.20 -21.71 -10.80
CA SER A 118 9.17 -21.94 -9.35
C SER A 118 9.78 -20.78 -8.56
N ASP A 119 10.88 -20.20 -9.02
CA ASP A 119 11.56 -19.10 -8.32
C ASP A 119 10.68 -17.84 -8.27
N LYS A 120 9.92 -17.58 -9.34
CA LYS A 120 8.94 -16.49 -9.38
C LYS A 120 7.74 -16.79 -8.47
N VAL A 121 7.31 -18.05 -8.38
CA VAL A 121 6.22 -18.48 -7.49
C VAL A 121 6.62 -18.30 -6.01
N ASP A 122 7.83 -18.71 -5.64
CA ASP A 122 8.32 -18.58 -4.26
C ASP A 122 8.47 -17.10 -3.84
N LEU A 123 8.99 -16.26 -4.76
CA LEU A 123 9.04 -14.82 -4.56
C LEU A 123 7.62 -14.22 -4.44
N PHE A 124 6.69 -14.65 -5.29
CA PHE A 124 5.31 -14.17 -5.28
C PHE A 124 4.63 -14.39 -3.94
N TYR A 125 4.64 -15.62 -3.42
CA TYR A 125 3.98 -15.90 -2.14
C TYR A 125 4.69 -15.25 -0.95
N SER A 126 6.01 -15.03 -1.03
CA SER A 126 6.75 -14.29 -0.01
C SER A 126 6.36 -12.80 0.02
N LEU A 127 6.18 -12.16 -1.14
CA LEU A 127 5.75 -10.77 -1.23
C LEU A 127 4.24 -10.61 -0.96
N LEU A 128 3.40 -11.56 -1.39
CA LEU A 128 1.98 -11.58 -1.02
C LEU A 128 1.80 -11.70 0.49
N TYR A 129 2.58 -12.57 1.16
CA TYR A 129 2.61 -12.67 2.61
C TYR A 129 2.92 -11.33 3.29
N ARG A 130 3.94 -10.59 2.80
CA ARG A 130 4.29 -9.25 3.33
C ARG A 130 3.17 -8.24 3.15
N SER A 131 2.50 -8.29 2.00
CA SER A 131 1.39 -7.39 1.65
C SER A 131 0.15 -7.56 2.54
N LEU A 132 0.03 -8.70 3.24
CA LEU A 132 -1.10 -9.07 4.09
C LEU A 132 -0.87 -8.84 5.59
N GLN A 133 0.28 -8.30 5.98
CA GLN A 133 0.62 -8.11 7.41
C GLN A 133 -0.04 -6.88 8.04
N SER A 134 -0.50 -5.94 7.22
CA SER A 134 -1.16 -4.71 7.65
C SER A 134 -2.33 -4.38 6.70
N PRO A 135 -3.34 -3.61 7.16
CA PRO A 135 -3.49 -3.09 8.52
C PRO A 135 -3.91 -4.19 9.54
N PHE A 136 -3.76 -3.90 10.83
CA PHE A 136 -4.08 -4.81 11.93
C PHE A 136 -5.55 -4.71 12.33
N VAL A 137 -6.18 -5.83 12.68
CA VAL A 137 -7.51 -5.82 13.32
C VAL A 137 -7.40 -5.17 14.71
N ILE A 138 -8.26 -4.20 15.00
CA ILE A 138 -8.33 -3.51 16.30
C ILE A 138 -9.68 -3.66 17.01
N SER A 139 -10.67 -4.25 16.35
CA SER A 139 -11.96 -4.56 16.97
C SER A 139 -11.96 -5.93 17.63
N ASP A 140 -12.64 -6.04 18.77
CA ASP A 140 -12.97 -7.34 19.37
C ASP A 140 -14.11 -8.06 18.62
N GLU A 141 -14.40 -9.30 19.04
CA GLU A 141 -15.48 -10.11 18.46
C GLU A 141 -16.89 -9.53 18.67
N GLN A 142 -17.07 -8.63 19.64
CA GLN A 142 -18.34 -7.96 19.92
C GLN A 142 -18.49 -6.66 19.11
N GLY A 143 -17.45 -6.31 18.34
CA GLY A 143 -17.37 -5.15 17.48
C GLY A 143 -16.92 -3.86 18.19
N ASN A 144 -16.45 -3.94 19.44
CA ASN A 144 -15.90 -2.78 20.13
C ASN A 144 -14.48 -2.51 19.62
N PHE A 145 -14.12 -1.23 19.47
CA PHE A 145 -12.78 -0.82 19.03
C PHE A 145 -12.41 0.54 19.63
N ARG A 146 -11.12 0.85 19.73
CA ARG A 146 -10.68 2.20 20.12
C ARG A 146 -10.46 3.09 18.90
N GLY A 147 -11.03 4.29 18.95
CA GLY A 147 -10.76 5.35 17.97
C GLY A 147 -9.47 6.11 18.27
N THR A 148 -9.05 6.98 17.35
CA THR A 148 -7.89 7.87 17.55
C THR A 148 -8.13 8.95 18.61
N ASP A 149 -9.36 9.09 19.11
CA ASP A 149 -9.73 9.87 20.30
C ASP A 149 -9.46 9.13 21.63
N GLY A 150 -9.00 7.88 21.57
CA GLY A 150 -8.75 7.01 22.72
C GLY A 150 -10.02 6.41 23.35
N LYS A 151 -11.21 6.70 22.82
CA LYS A 151 -12.49 6.19 23.34
C LYS A 151 -12.86 4.87 22.66
N ILE A 152 -13.66 4.08 23.37
CA ILE A 152 -14.24 2.84 22.82
C ILE A 152 -15.50 3.21 22.04
N HIS A 153 -15.55 2.76 20.79
CA HIS A 153 -16.67 2.83 19.87
C HIS A 153 -17.11 1.42 19.50
N ARG A 154 -18.23 1.28 18.79
CA ARG A 154 -18.75 -0.03 18.38
C ARG A 154 -19.21 -0.03 16.92
N SER A 155 -18.92 -1.12 16.23
CA SER A 155 -19.26 -1.37 14.84
C SER A 155 -19.70 -2.82 14.62
N LYS A 156 -20.42 -3.09 13.54
CA LYS A 156 -20.66 -4.47 13.09
C LYS A 156 -19.55 -4.98 12.18
N GLU A 157 -18.98 -4.12 11.34
CA GLU A 157 -17.86 -4.51 10.48
C GLU A 157 -16.54 -4.43 11.28
N THR A 158 -15.62 -5.33 10.98
CA THR A 158 -14.27 -5.37 11.56
C THR A 158 -13.57 -4.02 11.36
N ARG A 159 -12.88 -3.54 12.40
CA ARG A 159 -12.09 -2.31 12.33
C ARG A 159 -10.61 -2.61 12.30
N TYR A 160 -9.89 -1.79 11.54
CA TYR A 160 -8.49 -1.94 11.22
C TYR A 160 -7.70 -0.68 11.57
N HIS A 161 -6.41 -0.84 11.85
CA HIS A 161 -5.50 0.28 12.08
C HIS A 161 -4.05 -0.11 11.76
N GLY A 162 -3.18 0.88 11.64
CA GLY A 162 -1.74 0.69 11.42
C GLY A 162 -1.36 1.21 10.05
N TRP A 163 -1.37 2.54 9.96
CA TRP A 163 -1.43 3.25 8.69
C TRP A 163 -0.06 3.71 8.21
N ALA A 164 0.19 3.49 6.92
CA ALA A 164 1.26 4.08 6.12
C ALA A 164 0.67 4.54 4.78
N ILE A 165 -0.43 5.31 4.84
CA ILE A 165 -1.30 5.54 3.67
C ILE A 165 -0.55 6.27 2.56
N TRP A 166 0.32 7.24 2.90
CA TRP A 166 1.12 7.94 1.89
C TRP A 166 1.94 6.98 1.04
N ASP A 167 2.44 5.91 1.65
CA ASP A 167 3.29 4.90 1.03
C ASP A 167 2.43 3.86 0.26
N ASN A 168 1.42 3.30 0.93
CA ASN A 168 0.76 2.07 0.47
C ASN A 168 -0.56 2.29 -0.32
N TYR A 169 -1.08 3.52 -0.43
CA TYR A 169 -2.35 3.77 -1.13
C TYR A 169 -2.30 3.45 -2.62
N LYS A 170 -1.12 3.58 -3.25
CA LYS A 170 -0.93 3.33 -4.69
C LYS A 170 -0.95 1.86 -5.06
N THR A 171 -0.69 0.95 -4.11
CA THR A 171 -0.41 -0.46 -4.40
C THR A 171 -1.11 -1.41 -3.43
N GLN A 172 -0.75 -1.40 -2.15
CA GLN A 172 -1.29 -2.35 -1.18
C GLN A 172 -2.80 -2.21 -1.05
N LEU A 173 -3.33 -0.99 -0.88
CA LEU A 173 -4.78 -0.83 -0.69
C LEU A 173 -5.58 -1.31 -1.92
N PRO A 174 -5.19 -0.97 -3.18
CA PRO A 174 -5.74 -1.61 -4.38
C PRO A 174 -5.61 -3.14 -4.40
N LEU A 175 -4.48 -3.70 -3.95
CA LEU A 175 -4.28 -5.15 -3.89
C LEU A 175 -5.21 -5.81 -2.87
N LEU A 176 -5.30 -5.27 -1.65
CA LEU A 176 -6.19 -5.75 -0.59
C LEU A 176 -7.65 -5.76 -1.06
N GLU A 177 -8.04 -4.72 -1.80
CA GLU A 177 -9.37 -4.62 -2.41
C GLU A 177 -9.66 -5.76 -3.40
N LEU A 178 -8.69 -6.14 -4.23
CA LEU A 178 -8.83 -7.24 -5.19
C LEU A 178 -8.96 -8.60 -4.49
N ILE A 179 -8.19 -8.83 -3.42
CA ILE A 179 -8.08 -10.16 -2.78
C ILE A 179 -9.11 -10.40 -1.66
N ASP A 180 -9.49 -9.37 -0.90
CA ASP A 180 -10.45 -9.53 0.19
C ASP A 180 -11.36 -8.31 0.30
N THR A 181 -12.54 -8.43 -0.33
CA THR A 181 -13.51 -7.33 -0.40
C THR A 181 -14.08 -6.96 0.96
N GLU A 182 -14.21 -7.96 1.85
CA GLU A 182 -14.83 -7.82 3.16
C GLU A 182 -13.84 -7.20 4.15
N MET A 183 -12.57 -7.65 4.11
CA MET A 183 -11.48 -6.94 4.78
C MET A 183 -11.41 -5.49 4.29
N TYR A 184 -11.40 -5.26 2.98
CA TYR A 184 -11.26 -3.92 2.43
C TYR A 184 -12.40 -2.97 2.83
N GLU A 185 -13.64 -3.47 2.90
CA GLU A 185 -14.79 -2.71 3.43
C GLU A 185 -14.54 -2.24 4.88
N GLY A 186 -14.00 -3.13 5.73
CA GLY A 186 -13.57 -2.77 7.09
C GLY A 186 -12.42 -1.76 7.09
N VAL A 187 -11.44 -1.90 6.19
CA VAL A 187 -10.31 -0.97 6.04
C VAL A 187 -10.78 0.43 5.69
N VAL A 188 -11.60 0.59 4.65
CA VAL A 188 -12.08 1.93 4.22
C VAL A 188 -13.03 2.56 5.25
N SER A 189 -13.82 1.75 5.94
CA SER A 189 -14.62 2.20 7.08
C SER A 189 -13.74 2.73 8.22
N SER A 190 -12.60 2.09 8.46
CA SER A 190 -11.63 2.51 9.47
C SER A 190 -10.84 3.76 9.06
N ILE A 191 -10.55 3.93 7.77
CA ILE A 191 -9.98 5.18 7.24
C ILE A 191 -11.00 6.33 7.39
N ALA A 192 -12.28 6.08 7.17
CA ALA A 192 -13.33 7.08 7.44
C ALA A 192 -13.42 7.43 8.94
N ASP A 193 -13.19 6.47 9.84
CA ASP A 193 -13.16 6.69 11.28
C ASP A 193 -12.03 7.64 11.73
N LEU A 194 -10.93 7.76 10.98
CA LEU A 194 -9.92 8.79 11.23
C LEU A 194 -10.55 10.20 11.21
N TYR A 195 -11.46 10.45 10.26
CA TYR A 195 -12.15 11.74 10.17
C TYR A 195 -13.23 11.92 11.25
N ARG A 196 -13.78 10.83 11.80
CA ARG A 196 -14.76 10.88 12.90
C ARG A 196 -14.10 11.15 14.25
N TYR A 197 -12.96 10.50 14.50
CA TYR A 197 -12.38 10.43 15.85
C TYR A 197 -11.06 11.19 15.99
N GLY A 198 -10.45 11.65 14.90
CA GLY A 198 -9.26 12.49 14.94
C GLY A 198 -8.28 12.15 13.82
N LYS A 199 -8.16 13.06 12.85
CA LYS A 199 -7.29 12.92 11.68
C LYS A 199 -6.05 13.81 11.84
N PHE A 200 -4.89 13.20 11.66
CA PHE A 200 -3.57 13.85 11.65
C PHE A 200 -2.79 13.40 10.41
N ASP A 201 -1.71 14.07 10.00
CA ASP A 201 -0.86 13.53 8.91
C ASP A 201 0.02 12.40 9.40
N PHE A 202 0.54 12.51 10.63
CA PHE A 202 1.28 11.47 11.33
C PHE A 202 0.51 10.98 12.54
N ALA A 203 0.88 9.81 13.05
CA ALA A 203 0.30 9.22 14.24
C ALA A 203 0.14 10.22 15.41
N GLY A 204 -1.04 10.19 16.05
CA GLY A 204 -1.43 11.01 17.19
C GLY A 204 -1.13 10.38 18.55
N ALA A 205 -1.73 10.93 19.60
CA ALA A 205 -1.41 10.57 20.99
C ALA A 205 -2.13 9.33 21.52
N HIS A 206 -3.19 8.87 20.86
CA HIS A 206 -4.08 7.81 21.36
C HIS A 206 -4.33 6.72 20.32
N GLU A 207 -3.32 6.40 19.52
CA GLU A 207 -3.44 5.40 18.48
C GLU A 207 -3.79 4.01 19.07
N PRO A 208 -4.73 3.27 18.47
CA PRO A 208 -5.12 1.94 18.97
C PRO A 208 -4.12 0.85 18.58
N ALA A 209 -3.22 1.14 17.64
CA ALA A 209 -2.14 0.25 17.21
C ALA A 209 -0.93 1.07 16.74
N ASN A 210 0.22 0.42 16.56
CA ASN A 210 1.37 1.08 15.94
C ASN A 210 1.01 1.59 14.54
N SER A 211 1.38 2.83 14.21
CA SER A 211 0.98 3.54 12.99
C SER A 211 2.09 4.49 12.53
N VAL A 212 1.98 5.06 11.33
CA VAL A 212 2.98 5.99 10.77
C VAL A 212 2.30 7.30 10.38
N ARG A 213 1.53 7.25 9.29
CA ARG A 213 1.05 8.43 8.57
C ARG A 213 -0.18 8.14 7.71
N THR A 214 -0.99 9.17 7.45
CA THR A 214 -2.32 9.03 6.84
C THR A 214 -2.66 10.11 5.80
N GLU A 215 -1.67 10.75 5.19
CA GLU A 215 -1.91 11.57 3.99
C GLU A 215 -2.57 10.72 2.88
N HIS A 216 -3.24 11.36 1.92
CA HIS A 216 -3.99 10.70 0.84
C HIS A 216 -5.20 9.85 1.27
N ALA A 217 -5.60 9.88 2.54
CA ALA A 217 -6.79 9.17 3.01
C ALA A 217 -8.07 9.56 2.23
N ALA A 218 -8.24 10.83 1.84
CA ALA A 218 -9.38 11.26 1.02
C ALA A 218 -9.38 10.61 -0.38
N VAL A 219 -8.21 10.39 -0.98
CA VAL A 219 -8.05 9.69 -2.27
C VAL A 219 -8.49 8.23 -2.14
N VAL A 220 -8.12 7.55 -1.04
CA VAL A 220 -8.56 6.17 -0.77
C VAL A 220 -10.07 6.09 -0.59
N LEU A 221 -10.67 7.04 0.15
CA LEU A 221 -12.12 7.08 0.31
C LEU A 221 -12.85 7.31 -1.02
N LEU A 222 -12.32 8.18 -1.89
CA LEU A 222 -12.84 8.33 -3.25
C LEU A 222 -12.76 7.02 -4.04
N ASP A 223 -11.62 6.32 -3.99
CA ASP A 223 -11.44 5.05 -4.68
C ASP A 223 -12.47 4.00 -4.24
N ALA A 224 -12.69 3.90 -2.94
CA ALA A 224 -13.70 3.04 -2.35
C ALA A 224 -15.11 3.37 -2.87
N VAL A 225 -15.51 4.64 -2.81
CA VAL A 225 -16.83 5.11 -3.30
C VAL A 225 -17.00 4.79 -4.79
N LYS A 226 -15.96 5.04 -5.60
CA LYS A 226 -15.96 4.77 -7.05
C LYS A 226 -16.04 3.29 -7.40
N LYS A 227 -15.54 2.41 -6.52
CA LYS A 227 -15.64 0.94 -6.62
C LYS A 227 -16.93 0.38 -5.98
N GLY A 228 -17.81 1.24 -5.49
CA GLY A 228 -19.13 0.86 -4.95
C GLY A 228 -19.16 0.53 -3.45
N TYR A 229 -18.07 0.77 -2.72
CA TYR A 229 -18.06 0.60 -1.27
C TYR A 229 -18.83 1.71 -0.58
N ARG A 230 -19.55 1.35 0.48
CA ARG A 230 -20.30 2.32 1.27
C ARG A 230 -19.35 3.10 2.19
N VAL A 231 -19.20 4.38 1.91
CA VAL A 231 -18.53 5.34 2.79
C VAL A 231 -19.51 6.47 3.12
N ASP A 232 -19.73 6.72 4.40
CA ASP A 232 -20.58 7.82 4.88
C ASP A 232 -19.81 9.15 4.82
N ILE A 233 -19.64 9.66 3.61
CA ILE A 233 -18.93 10.92 3.30
C ILE A 233 -19.64 12.11 3.97
N ASP A 234 -20.97 12.10 3.99
CA ASP A 234 -21.75 13.18 4.61
C ASP A 234 -21.50 13.29 6.11
N GLY A 235 -21.44 12.16 6.83
CA GLY A 235 -21.16 12.12 8.26
C GLY A 235 -19.75 12.58 8.65
N ILE A 236 -18.80 12.60 7.71
CA ILE A 236 -17.42 13.07 7.93
C ILE A 236 -17.06 14.34 7.15
N LYS A 237 -18.05 14.99 6.53
CA LYS A 237 -17.87 16.11 5.60
C LYS A 237 -17.06 17.25 6.21
N ASP A 238 -17.43 17.71 7.40
CA ASP A 238 -16.78 18.88 8.01
C ASP A 238 -15.30 18.60 8.32
N SER A 239 -14.99 17.37 8.74
CA SER A 239 -13.62 16.91 9.01
C SER A 239 -12.79 16.79 7.72
N LEU A 240 -13.37 16.23 6.65
CA LEU A 240 -12.74 16.21 5.31
C LEU A 240 -12.43 17.63 4.79
N ILE A 241 -13.38 18.56 4.93
CA ILE A 241 -13.20 19.95 4.51
C ILE A 241 -12.11 20.63 5.35
N HIS A 242 -12.15 20.44 6.68
CA HIS A 242 -11.13 20.98 7.58
C HIS A 242 -9.73 20.44 7.26
N ASP A 243 -9.63 19.17 6.85
CA ASP A 243 -8.37 18.54 6.48
C ASP A 243 -7.65 19.28 5.34
N THR A 244 -8.42 19.80 4.36
CA THR A 244 -7.87 20.55 3.24
C THR A 244 -7.12 21.82 3.64
N LEU A 245 -7.43 22.39 4.82
CA LEU A 245 -6.73 23.57 5.34
C LEU A 245 -5.30 23.23 5.80
N ARG A 246 -5.00 21.95 6.02
CA ARG A 246 -3.68 21.46 6.46
C ARG A 246 -2.78 21.08 5.29
N TYR A 247 -3.32 20.96 4.07
CA TYR A 247 -2.54 20.57 2.89
C TYR A 247 -1.40 21.56 2.61
N ASP A 248 -0.20 21.02 2.37
CA ASP A 248 1.01 21.83 2.19
C ASP A 248 1.20 22.25 0.72
N PHE A 249 0.88 23.50 0.44
CA PHE A 249 1.09 24.16 -0.86
C PHE A 249 2.35 25.05 -0.89
N LYS A 250 3.38 24.73 -0.08
CA LYS A 250 4.63 25.51 -0.02
C LYS A 250 5.78 24.82 -0.75
N LYS A 251 5.91 23.51 -0.60
CA LYS A 251 7.00 22.72 -1.19
C LYS A 251 6.58 22.11 -2.53
N PRO A 252 7.46 21.99 -3.53
CA PRO A 252 7.05 21.56 -4.88
C PRO A 252 6.39 20.18 -4.94
N ASP A 253 6.94 19.19 -4.24
CA ASP A 253 6.41 17.83 -4.11
C ASP A 253 5.06 17.81 -3.40
N LYS A 254 4.97 18.45 -2.22
CA LYS A 254 3.74 18.53 -1.43
C LYS A 254 2.65 19.30 -2.14
N TYR A 255 3.00 20.26 -2.98
CA TYR A 255 2.04 20.97 -3.81
C TYR A 255 1.36 20.03 -4.81
N LEU A 256 2.11 19.15 -5.48
CA LEU A 256 1.54 18.18 -6.42
C LEU A 256 0.66 17.15 -5.70
N GLU A 257 1.12 16.65 -4.53
CA GLU A 257 0.36 15.77 -3.64
C GLU A 257 -0.97 16.42 -3.20
N ALA A 258 -0.92 17.66 -2.71
CA ALA A 258 -2.11 18.41 -2.31
C ALA A 258 -3.07 18.68 -3.47
N CYS A 259 -2.56 18.86 -4.70
CA CYS A 259 -3.42 18.99 -5.88
C CYS A 259 -4.16 17.68 -6.20
N TYR A 260 -3.53 16.52 -5.97
CA TYR A 260 -4.18 15.22 -6.10
C TYR A 260 -5.28 15.05 -5.05
N ASP A 261 -5.00 15.39 -3.80
CA ASP A 261 -6.02 15.34 -2.74
C ASP A 261 -7.19 16.31 -3.03
N MET A 262 -6.92 17.51 -3.57
CA MET A 262 -7.97 18.44 -3.98
C MET A 262 -8.77 17.93 -5.19
N TRP A 263 -8.15 17.22 -6.13
CA TRP A 263 -8.90 16.52 -7.18
C TRP A 263 -9.85 15.50 -6.57
N ALA A 264 -9.41 14.72 -5.57
CA ALA A 264 -10.27 13.76 -4.90
C ALA A 264 -11.44 14.44 -4.19
N MET A 265 -11.18 15.54 -3.49
CA MET A 265 -12.21 16.36 -2.85
C MET A 265 -13.25 16.90 -3.84
N SER A 266 -12.85 17.25 -5.06
CA SER A 266 -13.82 17.69 -6.09
C SER A 266 -14.81 16.59 -6.51
N LYS A 267 -14.35 15.33 -6.48
CA LYS A 267 -15.17 14.17 -6.85
C LYS A 267 -16.05 13.73 -5.67
N LEU A 268 -15.55 13.85 -4.44
CA LEU A 268 -16.31 13.58 -3.21
C LEU A 268 -17.39 14.64 -2.93
N PHE A 269 -17.16 15.90 -3.33
CA PHE A 269 -18.10 17.01 -3.11
C PHE A 269 -18.52 17.70 -4.42
N PRO A 270 -19.39 17.08 -5.23
CA PRO A 270 -19.80 17.61 -6.54
C PRO A 270 -20.33 19.05 -6.50
N GLN A 271 -21.04 19.43 -5.43
CA GLN A 271 -21.60 20.78 -5.26
C GLN A 271 -20.55 21.88 -5.09
N ASN A 272 -19.35 21.52 -4.61
CA ASN A 272 -18.21 22.41 -4.45
C ASN A 272 -17.06 22.07 -5.42
N SER A 273 -17.33 21.22 -6.41
CA SER A 273 -16.32 20.66 -7.32
C SER A 273 -15.47 21.73 -7.99
N LYS A 274 -16.09 22.83 -8.45
CA LYS A 274 -15.39 23.94 -9.11
C LYS A 274 -14.22 24.49 -8.27
N THR A 275 -14.45 24.78 -6.99
CA THR A 275 -13.42 25.34 -6.09
C THR A 275 -12.26 24.37 -5.90
N TYR A 276 -12.56 23.09 -5.67
CA TYR A 276 -11.54 22.06 -5.48
C TYR A 276 -10.77 21.78 -6.77
N LEU A 277 -11.44 21.74 -7.94
CA LEU A 277 -10.80 21.59 -9.24
C LEU A 277 -9.93 22.79 -9.61
N GLU A 278 -10.33 24.03 -9.29
CA GLU A 278 -9.48 25.21 -9.48
C GLU A 278 -8.18 25.07 -8.67
N ARG A 279 -8.28 24.58 -7.43
CA ARG A 279 -7.09 24.31 -6.61
C ARG A 279 -6.25 23.16 -7.17
N ALA A 280 -6.88 22.06 -7.58
CA ALA A 280 -6.18 20.94 -8.21
C ALA A 280 -5.42 21.40 -9.47
N LYS A 281 -6.07 22.14 -10.39
CA LYS A 281 -5.47 22.68 -11.63
C LYS A 281 -4.28 23.62 -11.38
N SER A 282 -4.13 24.16 -10.17
CA SER A 282 -2.98 25.03 -9.84
C SER A 282 -1.62 24.29 -9.89
N TYR A 283 -1.61 22.96 -9.94
CA TYR A 283 -0.42 22.16 -10.21
C TYR A 283 0.31 22.64 -11.47
N GLN A 284 -0.40 23.12 -12.50
CA GLN A 284 0.18 23.55 -13.77
C GLN A 284 1.16 24.72 -13.60
N ALA A 285 0.86 25.65 -12.69
CA ALA A 285 1.71 26.79 -12.41
C ALA A 285 3.01 26.35 -11.73
N ILE A 286 2.90 25.48 -10.73
CA ILE A 286 4.06 24.94 -10.00
C ILE A 286 4.88 24.02 -10.89
N TRP A 287 4.25 23.21 -11.74
CA TRP A 287 4.95 22.38 -12.71
C TRP A 287 5.82 23.22 -13.66
N ASN A 288 5.26 24.29 -14.23
CA ASN A 288 6.01 25.20 -15.10
C ASN A 288 7.17 25.88 -14.37
N LYS A 289 6.96 26.30 -13.12
CA LYS A 289 7.97 27.00 -12.31
C LYS A 289 9.12 26.08 -11.90
N ASP A 290 8.77 24.91 -11.37
CA ASP A 290 9.70 24.08 -10.62
C ASP A 290 10.16 22.82 -11.36
N PHE A 291 9.35 22.26 -12.26
CA PHE A 291 9.54 20.92 -12.81
C PHE A 291 9.76 20.86 -14.34
N LYS A 292 9.54 21.97 -15.05
CA LYS A 292 9.69 22.06 -16.50
C LYS A 292 11.15 22.11 -16.96
N ASP A 293 11.96 22.95 -16.31
CA ASP A 293 13.34 23.20 -16.71
C ASP A 293 14.31 22.20 -16.09
N LEU A 294 14.58 21.13 -16.84
CA LEU A 294 15.51 20.07 -16.44
C LEU A 294 17.00 20.43 -16.69
N THR A 295 17.31 21.67 -17.12
CA THR A 295 18.70 22.12 -17.29
C THR A 295 19.31 22.68 -16.00
N LYS A 296 18.48 22.91 -14.98
CA LYS A 296 18.94 23.41 -13.68
C LYS A 296 19.82 22.38 -12.97
N ARG A 297 20.81 22.87 -12.22
CA ARG A 297 21.83 22.02 -11.56
C ARG A 297 21.29 21.14 -10.43
N ASP A 298 20.13 21.47 -9.87
CA ASP A 298 19.55 20.81 -8.70
C ASP A 298 18.58 19.68 -9.05
N VAL A 299 18.33 19.43 -10.34
CA VAL A 299 17.22 18.54 -10.75
C VAL A 299 17.43 17.07 -10.42
N ASP A 300 18.69 16.64 -10.29
CA ASP A 300 19.11 15.29 -9.90
C ASP A 300 19.51 15.17 -8.42
N ARG A 301 19.39 16.27 -7.66
CA ARG A 301 19.74 16.29 -6.24
C ARG A 301 18.55 15.78 -5.42
N MET A 302 18.79 14.74 -4.63
CA MET A 302 17.83 14.21 -3.67
C MET A 302 17.45 15.28 -2.65
N SER A 303 16.14 15.45 -2.43
CA SER A 303 15.58 16.50 -1.57
C SER A 303 15.96 17.93 -1.98
N ALA A 304 16.18 18.17 -3.27
CA ALA A 304 16.27 19.54 -3.79
C ALA A 304 15.00 20.33 -3.41
N ARG A 305 15.18 21.62 -3.07
CA ARG A 305 14.06 22.54 -2.75
C ARG A 305 13.17 22.03 -1.60
N ASP A 306 13.80 21.40 -0.61
CA ASP A 306 13.18 20.84 0.59
C ASP A 306 12.11 19.76 0.34
N MET A 307 12.12 19.15 -0.86
CA MET A 307 11.25 18.03 -1.22
C MET A 307 11.59 16.77 -0.41
N TYR A 308 10.57 15.95 -0.17
CA TYR A 308 10.70 14.72 0.59
C TYR A 308 11.29 13.59 -0.27
N GLN A 309 12.52 13.15 0.02
CA GLN A 309 13.12 11.90 -0.51
C GLN A 309 12.90 11.61 -2.02
N GLY A 310 12.96 12.65 -2.85
CA GLY A 310 12.95 12.53 -4.30
C GLY A 310 13.66 13.68 -4.99
N THR A 311 13.81 13.57 -6.31
CA THR A 311 14.41 14.58 -7.18
C THR A 311 13.35 15.33 -7.99
N ILE A 312 13.74 16.43 -8.66
CA ILE A 312 12.83 17.16 -9.57
C ILE A 312 12.43 16.26 -10.74
N ARG A 313 13.36 15.43 -11.24
CA ARG A 313 13.08 14.48 -12.31
C ARG A 313 12.07 13.42 -11.95
N GLN A 314 11.98 13.03 -10.68
CA GLN A 314 11.05 12.03 -10.17
C GLN A 314 9.67 12.65 -9.90
N TYR A 315 9.63 13.71 -9.09
CA TYR A 315 8.36 14.32 -8.68
C TYR A 315 7.57 15.01 -9.78
N ARG A 316 8.22 15.44 -10.88
CA ARG A 316 7.52 16.07 -12.01
C ARG A 316 6.40 15.22 -12.62
N TRP A 317 6.45 13.90 -12.39
CA TRP A 317 5.50 12.91 -12.87
C TRP A 317 4.33 12.67 -11.90
N ASN A 318 4.34 13.27 -10.72
CA ASN A 318 3.34 13.07 -9.66
C ASN A 318 2.04 13.87 -9.92
N VAL A 319 1.47 13.71 -11.11
CA VAL A 319 0.17 14.30 -11.50
C VAL A 319 -0.72 13.20 -12.12
N PRO A 320 -0.96 12.07 -11.42
CA PRO A 320 -1.70 10.95 -11.97
C PRO A 320 -3.16 11.28 -12.29
N PHE A 321 -3.71 12.34 -11.67
CA PHE A 321 -5.09 12.78 -11.83
C PHE A 321 -5.35 13.63 -13.09
N ASP A 322 -4.29 14.09 -13.78
CA ASP A 322 -4.42 14.91 -15.00
C ASP A 322 -3.26 14.66 -15.99
N VAL A 323 -3.08 13.39 -16.40
CA VAL A 323 -1.99 13.01 -17.31
C VAL A 323 -2.13 13.70 -18.68
N MET A 324 -3.36 13.98 -19.14
CA MET A 324 -3.57 14.81 -20.34
C MET A 324 -3.03 16.23 -20.19
N GLY A 325 -3.24 16.86 -19.03
CA GLY A 325 -2.67 18.16 -18.73
C GLY A 325 -1.14 18.12 -18.61
N LEU A 326 -0.58 17.09 -17.99
CA LEU A 326 0.86 16.86 -17.94
C LEU A 326 1.48 16.70 -19.35
N ARG A 327 0.80 15.96 -20.23
CA ARG A 327 1.19 15.80 -21.64
C ARG A 327 1.21 17.14 -22.39
N LYS A 328 0.22 18.01 -22.13
CA LYS A 328 0.20 19.37 -22.69
C LYS A 328 1.37 20.20 -22.17
N LEU A 329 1.65 20.16 -20.86
CA LEU A 329 2.76 20.87 -20.23
C LEU A 329 4.14 20.42 -20.74
N ALA A 330 4.29 19.12 -21.01
CA ALA A 330 5.48 18.54 -21.61
C ALA A 330 5.70 18.97 -23.08
N GLY A 331 4.72 19.62 -23.71
CA GLY A 331 4.82 20.10 -25.10
C GLY A 331 4.17 19.16 -26.11
N GLY A 332 3.17 18.38 -25.71
CA GLY A 332 2.44 17.44 -26.58
C GLY A 332 2.92 16.00 -26.43
N GLU A 333 2.21 15.07 -27.06
CA GLU A 333 2.43 13.62 -26.95
C GLU A 333 3.85 13.19 -27.34
N GLU A 334 4.40 13.75 -28.42
CA GLU A 334 5.77 13.46 -28.87
C GLU A 334 6.81 13.81 -27.80
N ASN A 335 6.78 15.06 -27.33
CA ASN A 335 7.73 15.55 -26.33
C ASN A 335 7.53 14.85 -24.97
N PHE A 336 6.29 14.53 -24.61
CA PHE A 336 5.99 13.73 -23.42
C PHE A 336 6.62 12.34 -23.50
N THR A 337 6.49 11.67 -24.65
CA THR A 337 7.11 10.36 -24.92
C THR A 337 8.63 10.47 -24.81
N GLN A 338 9.25 11.42 -25.51
CA GLN A 338 10.70 11.62 -25.47
C GLN A 338 11.24 11.89 -24.05
N GLN A 339 10.50 12.66 -23.24
CA GLN A 339 10.92 12.95 -21.87
C GLN A 339 10.76 11.75 -20.93
N LEU A 340 9.74 10.90 -21.12
CA LEU A 340 9.66 9.61 -20.44
C LEU A 340 10.83 8.73 -20.86
N ASP A 341 11.18 8.76 -22.15
CA ASP A 341 12.29 7.97 -22.65
C ASP A 341 13.62 8.40 -22.03
N GLU A 342 13.90 9.70 -22.00
CA GLU A 342 15.05 10.25 -21.30
C GLU A 342 15.04 9.86 -19.81
N PHE A 343 13.88 9.89 -19.15
CA PHE A 343 13.76 9.56 -17.73
C PHE A 343 14.13 8.09 -17.44
N TYR A 344 13.61 7.16 -18.23
CA TYR A 344 13.83 5.74 -18.01
C TYR A 344 15.16 5.23 -18.58
N ASP A 345 15.48 5.56 -19.83
CA ASP A 345 16.73 5.16 -20.48
C ASP A 345 17.94 5.86 -19.83
N GLY A 346 17.71 7.03 -19.23
CA GLY A 346 18.69 7.74 -18.40
C GLY A 346 18.82 7.21 -16.98
N TYR A 347 18.08 6.16 -16.57
CA TYR A 347 18.10 5.57 -15.22
C TYR A 347 17.79 6.57 -14.09
N TYR A 348 16.81 7.45 -14.30
CA TYR A 348 16.38 8.46 -13.31
C TYR A 348 15.31 7.96 -12.32
N PHE A 349 14.62 6.88 -12.68
CA PHE A 349 13.62 6.22 -11.83
C PHE A 349 14.25 5.66 -10.54
N ASN A 350 13.55 5.80 -9.42
CA ASN A 350 13.96 5.28 -8.12
C ASN A 350 12.98 4.24 -7.58
N ARG A 351 13.30 2.95 -7.65
CA ARG A 351 12.41 1.93 -7.07
C ARG A 351 12.49 1.83 -5.55
N ALA A 352 13.52 2.42 -4.91
CA ALA A 352 13.69 2.33 -3.46
C ALA A 352 12.69 3.19 -2.67
N ASN A 353 11.84 3.98 -3.34
CA ASN A 353 10.86 4.87 -2.71
C ASN A 353 9.58 4.99 -3.57
N GLU A 354 8.52 5.57 -3.01
CA GLU A 354 7.19 5.75 -3.62
C GLU A 354 6.92 6.99 -4.51
N PRO A 355 7.70 8.10 -4.50
CA PRO A 355 7.36 9.34 -5.21
C PRO A 355 7.02 9.19 -6.70
N ASP A 356 7.79 8.37 -7.42
CA ASP A 356 7.69 8.17 -8.86
C ASP A 356 7.16 6.77 -9.23
N MET A 357 6.70 5.97 -8.28
CA MET A 357 6.28 4.57 -8.51
C MET A 357 5.24 4.42 -9.63
N GLN A 358 4.29 5.35 -9.73
CA GLN A 358 3.26 5.38 -10.78
C GLN A 358 3.77 5.86 -12.15
N SER A 359 4.95 6.50 -12.24
CA SER A 359 5.42 7.16 -13.47
C SER A 359 5.55 6.20 -14.66
N LEU A 360 5.71 4.91 -14.40
CA LEU A 360 5.84 3.87 -15.43
C LEU A 360 4.54 3.73 -16.22
N THR A 361 3.40 3.89 -15.53
CA THR A 361 2.07 3.79 -16.11
C THR A 361 1.79 4.89 -17.13
N LEU A 362 2.53 6.01 -17.05
CA LEU A 362 2.41 7.16 -17.94
C LEU A 362 2.72 6.83 -19.40
N TYR A 363 3.48 5.76 -19.67
CA TYR A 363 3.69 5.30 -21.05
C TYR A 363 2.37 4.94 -21.75
N ASN A 364 1.31 4.55 -21.04
CA ASN A 364 -0.01 4.33 -21.64
C ASN A 364 -0.64 5.60 -22.22
N ALA A 365 -0.15 6.78 -21.85
CA ALA A 365 -0.54 8.08 -22.41
C ALA A 365 0.47 8.63 -23.45
N SER A 366 1.49 7.83 -23.80
CA SER A 366 2.56 8.15 -24.75
C SER A 366 2.34 7.49 -26.11
N LYS A 367 3.22 7.77 -27.09
CA LYS A 367 3.21 7.08 -28.39
C LYS A 367 3.66 5.62 -28.33
N THR A 368 4.27 5.21 -27.22
CA THR A 368 4.91 3.89 -27.05
C THR A 368 4.39 3.21 -25.79
N PRO A 369 3.09 2.89 -25.70
CA PRO A 369 2.51 2.23 -24.52
C PRO A 369 3.14 0.87 -24.22
N TRP A 370 3.72 0.19 -25.21
CA TRP A 370 4.48 -1.03 -25.02
C TRP A 370 5.71 -0.87 -24.10
N ARG A 371 6.26 0.35 -23.93
CA ARG A 371 7.38 0.63 -23.01
C ARG A 371 7.00 0.42 -21.55
N TYR A 372 5.73 0.62 -21.18
CA TYR A 372 5.21 0.24 -19.86
C TYR A 372 5.50 -1.24 -19.56
N GLN A 373 5.21 -2.10 -20.53
CA GLN A 373 5.36 -3.55 -20.41
C GLN A 373 6.83 -3.96 -20.43
N GLU A 374 7.68 -3.26 -21.18
CA GLU A 374 9.13 -3.47 -21.15
C GLU A 374 9.70 -3.17 -19.76
N TRP A 375 9.44 -1.96 -19.25
CA TRP A 375 10.05 -1.47 -18.02
C TRP A 375 9.53 -2.20 -16.78
N ILE A 376 8.27 -2.60 -16.73
CA ILE A 376 7.74 -3.37 -15.60
C ILE A 376 8.46 -4.72 -15.46
N HIS A 377 8.70 -5.42 -16.58
CA HIS A 377 9.47 -6.68 -16.58
C HIS A 377 10.93 -6.44 -16.18
N ARG A 378 11.56 -5.39 -16.73
CA ARG A 378 12.95 -5.07 -16.41
C ARG A 378 13.14 -4.79 -14.92
N ILE A 379 12.32 -3.91 -14.36
CA ILE A 379 12.38 -3.51 -12.93
C ILE A 379 12.06 -4.70 -12.02
N ALA A 380 11.07 -5.53 -12.36
CA ALA A 380 10.61 -6.60 -11.49
C ALA A 380 11.46 -7.88 -11.56
N LEU A 381 12.07 -8.19 -12.71
CA LEU A 381 12.67 -9.51 -12.98
C LEU A 381 14.14 -9.45 -13.40
N ASP A 382 14.60 -8.40 -14.07
CA ASP A 382 15.94 -8.36 -14.65
C ASP A 382 16.98 -7.78 -13.68
N THR A 383 18.26 -8.04 -13.96
CA THR A 383 19.36 -7.26 -13.40
C THR A 383 19.32 -5.86 -14.01
N ILE A 384 19.15 -4.83 -13.17
CA ILE A 384 19.08 -3.44 -13.62
C ILE A 384 20.15 -2.58 -12.95
N ILE A 385 20.39 -1.42 -13.54
CA ILE A 385 21.19 -0.36 -12.94
C ILE A 385 20.23 0.61 -12.24
N GLN A 386 20.42 0.82 -10.93
CA GLN A 386 19.69 1.85 -10.17
C GLN A 386 20.67 2.80 -9.50
N TYR A 387 20.55 4.10 -9.81
CA TYR A 387 21.43 5.15 -9.25
C TYR A 387 20.88 5.82 -7.99
N TYR A 388 19.59 5.71 -7.74
CA TYR A 388 18.87 6.47 -6.71
C TYR A 388 18.36 5.57 -5.58
N PHE A 389 18.36 6.14 -4.38
CA PHE A 389 17.99 5.61 -3.08
C PHE A 389 17.46 6.77 -2.22
N ASN A 390 16.92 6.50 -1.04
CA ASN A 390 16.21 7.50 -0.23
C ASN A 390 17.15 8.57 0.35
N ASP A 391 18.46 8.31 0.32
CA ASP A 391 19.49 9.11 0.98
C ASP A 391 20.62 9.58 0.05
N ASN A 392 20.51 9.40 -1.28
CA ASN A 392 21.61 9.70 -2.20
C ASN A 392 21.17 10.48 -3.45
N SER A 393 22.13 11.22 -4.03
CA SER A 393 22.01 11.78 -5.38
C SER A 393 22.80 10.93 -6.38
N ARG A 394 22.52 11.09 -7.67
CA ARG A 394 23.25 10.39 -8.73
C ARG A 394 24.76 10.62 -8.62
N GLY A 395 25.54 9.55 -8.87
CA GLY A 395 27.01 9.58 -8.82
C GLY A 395 27.62 9.01 -7.54
N ILE A 396 26.81 8.63 -6.55
CA ILE A 396 27.27 8.02 -5.28
C ILE A 396 27.45 6.48 -5.40
N GLY A 397 27.32 5.94 -6.62
CA GLY A 397 27.43 4.51 -6.93
C GLY A 397 26.07 3.92 -7.29
N ALA A 398 26.06 3.03 -8.29
CA ALA A 398 24.86 2.34 -8.73
C ALA A 398 24.74 0.97 -8.08
N HIS A 399 23.51 0.54 -7.86
CA HIS A 399 23.20 -0.87 -7.66
C HIS A 399 23.04 -1.55 -9.02
N ILE A 400 23.68 -2.71 -9.18
CA ILE A 400 23.60 -3.56 -10.38
C ILE A 400 23.23 -4.97 -9.94
N ASP A 401 21.93 -5.23 -9.80
CA ASP A 401 21.36 -6.53 -9.44
C ASP A 401 19.85 -6.50 -9.74
N ARG A 402 19.13 -7.59 -9.46
CA ARG A 402 17.67 -7.59 -9.36
C ARG A 402 17.21 -6.81 -8.14
N ILE A 403 16.14 -6.02 -8.30
CA ILE A 403 15.57 -5.23 -7.20
C ILE A 403 14.89 -6.14 -6.16
N TYR A 404 14.19 -7.17 -6.63
CA TYR A 404 13.39 -8.08 -5.80
C TYR A 404 13.96 -9.49 -5.85
N LYS A 405 14.26 -10.04 -4.68
CA LYS A 405 14.85 -11.37 -4.52
C LYS A 405 14.20 -12.13 -3.36
N ASN A 406 14.09 -13.45 -3.49
CA ASN A 406 13.58 -14.30 -2.42
C ASN A 406 14.71 -14.74 -1.48
N GLU A 407 15.35 -13.79 -0.83
CA GLU A 407 16.45 -14.00 0.12
C GLU A 407 16.35 -12.99 1.28
N PRO A 408 17.06 -13.18 2.41
CA PRO A 408 16.97 -12.25 3.53
C PRO A 408 17.20 -10.77 3.17
N LYS A 409 18.07 -10.49 2.18
CA LYS A 409 18.27 -9.17 1.59
C LYS A 409 17.38 -9.01 0.34
N ALA A 410 16.07 -9.06 0.55
CA ALA A 410 15.06 -9.12 -0.52
C ALA A 410 14.97 -7.83 -1.35
N PHE A 411 15.23 -6.68 -0.74
CA PHE A 411 15.11 -5.35 -1.34
C PHE A 411 16.49 -4.67 -1.48
N VAL A 412 16.53 -3.66 -2.35
CA VAL A 412 17.73 -2.83 -2.54
C VAL A 412 18.02 -1.97 -1.32
N ARG A 413 19.22 -1.36 -1.26
CA ARG A 413 19.61 -0.49 -0.16
C ARG A 413 18.57 0.63 0.04
N THR A 414 18.30 0.97 1.30
CA THR A 414 17.28 1.96 1.74
C THR A 414 15.84 1.70 1.33
N MET A 415 15.55 0.61 0.61
CA MET A 415 14.19 0.31 0.20
C MET A 415 13.47 -0.39 1.35
N ASP A 416 12.67 0.40 2.06
CA ASP A 416 11.71 -0.12 3.02
C ASP A 416 10.53 -0.73 2.24
N ASP A 417 9.87 -1.73 2.84
CA ASP A 417 8.67 -2.35 2.22
C ASP A 417 7.41 -1.51 2.46
N ASP A 418 7.50 -0.57 3.40
CA ASP A 418 6.48 0.41 3.79
C ASP A 418 5.08 -0.17 3.90
N ALA A 419 4.91 -1.01 4.92
CA ALA A 419 3.68 -1.73 5.19
C ALA A 419 3.22 -2.61 4.00
N GLY A 420 4.13 -3.06 3.14
CA GLY A 420 3.82 -3.90 1.99
C GLY A 420 3.54 -3.11 0.70
N ALA A 421 3.77 -1.80 0.67
CA ALA A 421 3.67 -0.98 -0.54
C ALA A 421 4.55 -1.53 -1.68
N MET A 422 5.81 -1.87 -1.38
CA MET A 422 6.76 -2.37 -2.38
C MET A 422 6.46 -3.79 -2.82
N SER A 423 6.13 -4.65 -1.87
CA SER A 423 5.68 -6.02 -2.13
C SER A 423 4.42 -6.06 -2.98
N SER A 424 3.43 -5.21 -2.67
CA SER A 424 2.15 -5.15 -3.39
C SER A 424 2.31 -4.66 -4.82
N TRP A 425 3.22 -3.70 -5.06
CA TRP A 425 3.56 -3.30 -6.43
C TRP A 425 4.02 -4.49 -7.27
N TRP A 426 4.89 -5.33 -6.71
CA TRP A 426 5.41 -6.50 -7.42
C TRP A 426 4.32 -7.54 -7.65
N VAL A 427 3.50 -7.84 -6.64
CA VAL A 427 2.37 -8.78 -6.76
C VAL A 427 1.39 -8.33 -7.86
N LEU A 428 0.98 -7.06 -7.85
CA LEU A 428 0.13 -6.45 -8.87
C LEU A 428 0.77 -6.57 -10.28
N SER A 429 2.06 -6.23 -10.40
CA SER A 429 2.81 -6.37 -11.66
C SER A 429 2.87 -7.83 -12.14
N ALA A 430 3.04 -8.77 -11.21
CA ALA A 430 3.18 -10.18 -11.51
C ALA A 430 1.88 -10.82 -12.01
N ILE A 431 0.73 -10.32 -11.55
CA ILE A 431 -0.58 -10.69 -12.09
C ILE A 431 -1.00 -9.85 -13.32
N GLY A 432 -0.14 -8.92 -13.74
CA GLY A 432 -0.34 -8.12 -14.96
C GLY A 432 -1.34 -6.97 -14.79
N LEU A 433 -1.59 -6.49 -13.57
CA LEU A 433 -2.56 -5.42 -13.28
C LEU A 433 -1.90 -4.30 -12.48
N GLN A 434 -2.13 -3.05 -12.85
CA GLN A 434 -1.76 -1.88 -12.04
C GLN A 434 -2.86 -0.84 -12.08
N GLN A 435 -3.20 -0.24 -10.94
CA GLN A 435 -4.12 0.88 -10.89
C GLN A 435 -3.33 2.19 -11.11
N PRO A 436 -3.44 2.86 -12.28
CA PRO A 436 -2.63 4.04 -12.58
C PRO A 436 -3.05 5.29 -11.80
N LEU A 437 -4.31 5.33 -11.35
CA LEU A 437 -4.89 6.43 -10.60
C LEU A 437 -5.83 5.87 -9.53
N VAL A 438 -5.40 5.90 -8.27
CA VAL A 438 -6.27 5.60 -7.14
C VAL A 438 -7.36 6.69 -7.07
N GLY A 439 -8.62 6.28 -7.01
CA GLY A 439 -9.78 7.19 -7.17
C GLY A 439 -10.49 7.08 -8.51
N GLU A 440 -9.93 6.32 -9.47
CA GLU A 440 -10.67 5.88 -10.66
C GLU A 440 -10.62 4.34 -10.77
N PRO A 441 -11.76 3.68 -11.04
CA PRO A 441 -11.90 2.23 -10.96
C PRO A 441 -11.38 1.53 -12.25
N ILE A 442 -10.12 1.79 -12.59
CA ILE A 442 -9.46 1.34 -13.83
C ILE A 442 -8.12 0.69 -13.50
N PHE A 443 -7.79 -0.39 -14.20
CA PHE A 443 -6.49 -1.05 -14.13
C PHE A 443 -5.87 -1.14 -15.53
N TYR A 444 -4.58 -0.82 -15.64
CA TYR A 444 -3.78 -1.12 -16.82
C TYR A 444 -3.33 -2.57 -16.82
N ILE A 445 -3.24 -3.13 -18.02
CA ILE A 445 -2.86 -4.53 -18.26
C ILE A 445 -1.45 -4.59 -18.85
N SER A 446 -0.60 -5.46 -18.31
CA SER A 446 0.67 -5.89 -18.91
C SER A 446 0.69 -7.40 -19.08
N VAL A 447 1.70 -7.93 -19.80
CA VAL A 447 1.94 -9.38 -19.75
C VAL A 447 2.29 -9.77 -18.31
N PRO A 448 1.56 -10.70 -17.68
CA PRO A 448 1.88 -11.17 -16.34
C PRO A 448 3.09 -12.10 -16.32
N PHE A 449 3.64 -12.37 -15.13
CA PHE A 449 4.87 -13.16 -14.97
C PHE A 449 4.62 -14.68 -14.92
N PHE A 450 3.36 -15.10 -15.00
CA PHE A 450 2.93 -16.49 -14.87
C PHE A 450 2.11 -16.94 -16.08
N ASP A 451 2.11 -18.25 -16.35
CA ASP A 451 1.35 -18.85 -17.46
C ASP A 451 -0.16 -18.79 -17.19
N GLN A 452 -0.53 -18.91 -15.91
CA GLN A 452 -1.90 -18.81 -15.44
C GLN A 452 -1.93 -18.15 -14.06
N ILE A 453 -2.86 -17.21 -13.89
CA ILE A 453 -3.25 -16.65 -12.60
C ILE A 453 -4.74 -16.89 -12.40
N ARG A 454 -5.13 -17.24 -11.18
CA ARG A 454 -6.53 -17.37 -10.79
C ARG A 454 -6.76 -16.52 -9.54
N LEU A 455 -7.60 -15.49 -9.68
CA LEU A 455 -8.07 -14.67 -8.56
C LEU A 455 -9.44 -15.20 -8.13
N GLU A 456 -9.48 -15.80 -6.94
CA GLU A 456 -10.72 -16.22 -6.30
C GLU A 456 -11.59 -14.99 -6.01
N ASN A 457 -12.88 -15.10 -6.33
CA ASN A 457 -13.91 -14.22 -5.78
C ASN A 457 -15.13 -15.10 -5.41
N LYS A 458 -16.06 -14.58 -4.61
CA LYS A 458 -17.17 -15.36 -4.05
C LYS A 458 -18.15 -15.91 -5.11
N GLU A 459 -18.08 -15.46 -6.37
CA GLU A 459 -19.07 -15.77 -7.42
C GLU A 459 -18.45 -16.44 -8.65
N ASN A 460 -17.72 -15.68 -9.46
CA ASN A 460 -17.12 -16.12 -10.71
C ASN A 460 -15.65 -15.69 -10.75
N PRO A 461 -14.71 -16.58 -10.39
CA PRO A 461 -13.29 -16.25 -10.36
C PRO A 461 -12.76 -15.67 -11.67
N LEU A 462 -11.77 -14.80 -11.58
CA LEU A 462 -11.03 -14.32 -12.75
C LEU A 462 -9.83 -15.23 -13.00
N THR A 463 -9.73 -15.78 -14.21
CA THR A 463 -8.57 -16.54 -14.69
C THR A 463 -7.87 -15.73 -15.77
N ILE A 464 -6.60 -15.41 -15.56
CA ILE A 464 -5.72 -14.79 -16.55
C ILE A 464 -4.85 -15.89 -17.14
N GLU A 465 -4.87 -16.04 -18.47
CA GLU A 465 -4.13 -17.08 -19.18
C GLU A 465 -3.19 -16.48 -20.21
N VAL A 466 -1.92 -16.90 -20.18
CA VAL A 466 -0.90 -16.47 -21.14
C VAL A 466 -0.31 -17.70 -21.83
N PRO A 467 -0.96 -18.22 -22.88
CA PRO A 467 -0.44 -19.38 -23.59
C PRO A 467 0.94 -19.09 -24.18
N ASN A 468 1.85 -20.06 -24.09
CA ASN A 468 3.23 -19.99 -24.61
C ASN A 468 4.07 -18.84 -24.01
N ARG A 469 3.77 -18.44 -22.78
CA ARG A 469 4.53 -17.41 -22.05
C ARG A 469 6.00 -17.83 -21.88
N SER A 470 6.88 -16.85 -22.03
CA SER A 470 8.31 -16.96 -21.71
C SER A 470 8.83 -15.62 -21.18
N ASP A 471 10.03 -15.63 -20.60
CA ASP A 471 10.67 -14.38 -20.12
C ASP A 471 11.05 -13.41 -21.27
N LYS A 472 10.98 -13.87 -22.53
CA LYS A 472 11.21 -13.08 -23.74
C LYS A 472 9.92 -12.42 -24.27
N THR A 473 8.77 -13.01 -24.04
CA THR A 473 7.48 -12.54 -24.59
C THR A 473 6.86 -11.49 -23.66
N ARG A 474 7.36 -10.25 -23.73
CA ARG A 474 7.02 -9.16 -22.79
C ARG A 474 5.93 -8.23 -23.28
N TYR A 475 5.49 -8.37 -24.53
CA TYR A 475 4.56 -7.44 -25.17
C TYR A 475 3.23 -8.12 -25.45
N ILE A 476 2.12 -7.45 -25.12
CA ILE A 476 0.78 -7.89 -25.45
C ILE A 476 0.60 -7.82 -26.96
N LYS A 477 0.14 -8.92 -27.57
CA LYS A 477 -0.26 -9.01 -28.97
C LYS A 477 -1.78 -8.96 -29.12
N SER A 478 -2.51 -9.60 -28.22
CA SER A 478 -3.97 -9.50 -28.13
C SER A 478 -4.46 -9.84 -26.73
N ILE A 479 -5.64 -9.33 -26.37
CA ILE A 479 -6.34 -9.63 -25.13
C ILE A 479 -7.78 -10.01 -25.46
N LYS A 480 -8.26 -11.14 -24.93
CA LYS A 480 -9.67 -11.51 -24.99
C LYS A 480 -10.24 -11.60 -23.59
N LEU A 481 -11.27 -10.80 -23.31
CA LEU A 481 -12.09 -10.93 -22.11
C LEU A 481 -13.34 -11.75 -22.46
N ASN A 482 -13.49 -12.92 -21.86
CA ASN A 482 -14.62 -13.84 -22.08
C ASN A 482 -14.85 -14.14 -23.57
N GLY A 483 -13.74 -14.37 -24.30
CA GLY A 483 -13.73 -14.69 -25.73
C GLY A 483 -13.87 -13.50 -26.68
N ARG A 484 -14.11 -12.28 -26.17
CA ARG A 484 -14.22 -11.06 -26.98
C ARG A 484 -12.93 -10.26 -26.91
N ASP A 485 -12.44 -9.81 -28.07
CA ASP A 485 -11.25 -8.96 -28.15
C ASP A 485 -11.49 -7.64 -27.41
N LEU A 486 -10.61 -7.33 -26.46
CA LEU A 486 -10.73 -6.17 -25.58
C LEU A 486 -10.38 -4.86 -26.30
N LYS A 487 -9.40 -4.92 -27.23
CA LYS A 487 -8.88 -3.81 -28.06
C LYS A 487 -8.26 -2.63 -27.32
N ARG A 488 -7.98 -2.78 -26.02
CA ARG A 488 -7.40 -1.76 -25.15
C ARG A 488 -6.48 -2.41 -24.13
N LEU A 489 -5.56 -1.62 -23.56
CA LEU A 489 -4.61 -2.04 -22.53
C LEU A 489 -5.10 -1.74 -21.11
N TRP A 490 -6.41 -1.61 -20.92
CA TRP A 490 -7.01 -1.29 -19.65
C TRP A 490 -8.33 -2.04 -19.46
N ILE A 491 -8.67 -2.31 -18.21
CA ILE A 491 -9.88 -3.00 -17.79
C ILE A 491 -10.53 -2.23 -16.65
N THR A 492 -11.86 -2.18 -16.65
CA THR A 492 -12.59 -1.57 -15.54
C THR A 492 -12.61 -2.51 -14.33
N HIS A 493 -12.72 -1.94 -13.14
CA HIS A 493 -12.96 -2.70 -11.92
C HIS A 493 -14.22 -3.58 -12.01
N GLU A 494 -15.29 -3.07 -12.62
CA GLU A 494 -16.53 -3.83 -12.83
C GLU A 494 -16.29 -5.08 -13.70
N GLU A 495 -15.50 -4.97 -14.76
CA GLU A 495 -15.12 -6.10 -15.60
C GLU A 495 -14.24 -7.12 -14.86
N LEU A 496 -13.30 -6.66 -14.02
CA LEU A 496 -12.53 -7.54 -13.15
C LEU A 496 -13.42 -8.27 -12.15
N ARG A 497 -14.38 -7.58 -11.53
CA ARG A 497 -15.32 -8.14 -10.53
C ARG A 497 -16.27 -9.18 -11.12
N LYS A 498 -16.71 -9.00 -12.36
CA LYS A 498 -17.52 -9.99 -13.09
C LYS A 498 -16.76 -11.30 -13.32
N GLY A 499 -15.43 -11.26 -13.31
CA GLY A 499 -14.54 -12.40 -13.52
C GLY A 499 -14.68 -13.08 -14.88
N GLY A 500 -14.40 -14.39 -14.92
CA GLY A 500 -14.33 -15.17 -16.15
C GLY A 500 -12.88 -15.31 -16.64
N THR A 501 -12.65 -15.24 -17.95
CA THR A 501 -11.32 -15.50 -18.54
C THR A 501 -10.76 -14.28 -19.26
N LEU A 502 -9.57 -13.86 -18.87
CA LEU A 502 -8.73 -12.87 -19.56
C LEU A 502 -7.57 -13.60 -20.24
N GLN A 503 -7.70 -13.87 -21.54
CA GLN A 503 -6.65 -14.54 -22.31
C GLN A 503 -5.74 -13.50 -22.97
N ILE A 504 -4.44 -13.55 -22.69
CA ILE A 504 -3.43 -12.63 -23.22
C ILE A 504 -2.48 -13.41 -24.13
N GLU A 505 -2.45 -13.07 -25.41
CA GLU A 505 -1.39 -13.53 -26.31
C GLU A 505 -0.20 -12.58 -26.19
N SER A 506 0.98 -13.13 -25.90
CA SER A 506 2.22 -12.35 -25.74
C SER A 506 3.15 -12.49 -26.95
N SER A 507 4.08 -11.54 -27.09
CA SER A 507 5.00 -11.38 -28.21
C SER A 507 6.39 -10.97 -27.70
N GLU A 508 7.45 -11.43 -28.39
CA GLU A 508 8.84 -11.02 -28.14
C GLU A 508 9.14 -9.62 -28.69
N ILE A 509 8.38 -9.14 -29.67
CA ILE A 509 8.52 -7.81 -30.27
C ILE A 509 7.35 -6.89 -29.87
N PRO A 510 7.59 -5.57 -29.72
CA PRO A 510 6.52 -4.60 -29.46
C PRO A 510 5.38 -4.69 -30.47
N THR A 511 4.16 -4.38 -30.02
CA THR A 511 2.97 -4.31 -30.86
C THR A 511 2.23 -2.99 -30.63
N ASP A 512 1.35 -2.61 -31.56
CA ASP A 512 0.45 -1.46 -31.43
C ASP A 512 -0.89 -1.82 -30.74
N TYR A 513 -1.03 -3.01 -30.14
CA TYR A 513 -2.29 -3.42 -29.53
C TYR A 513 -2.76 -2.46 -28.44
N GLY A 514 -4.01 -2.03 -28.53
CA GLY A 514 -4.66 -1.15 -27.55
C GLY A 514 -4.18 0.30 -27.55
N ARG A 515 -3.36 0.70 -28.54
CA ARG A 515 -2.90 2.08 -28.71
C ARG A 515 -4.02 3.06 -29.09
N ASP A 516 -5.02 2.59 -29.83
CA ASP A 516 -6.07 3.45 -30.39
C ASP A 516 -7.20 3.78 -29.39
N ASP A 517 -7.27 3.08 -28.26
CA ASP A 517 -8.25 3.29 -27.19
C ASP A 517 -7.57 3.38 -25.82
N PRO A 518 -6.74 4.41 -25.57
CA PRO A 518 -6.07 4.58 -24.29
C PRO A 518 -7.02 5.22 -23.27
N TRP A 519 -7.02 4.69 -22.05
CA TRP A 519 -7.57 5.41 -20.92
C TRP A 519 -6.50 6.36 -20.36
N ILE A 520 -6.75 7.66 -20.41
CA ILE A 520 -5.84 8.69 -19.91
C ILE A 520 -6.62 9.61 -18.96
N SER A 521 -6.13 9.74 -17.74
CA SER A 521 -6.72 10.63 -16.75
C SER A 521 -6.64 12.09 -17.20
N HIS A 522 -7.69 12.83 -16.90
CA HIS A 522 -7.80 14.24 -17.22
C HIS A 522 -8.73 14.93 -16.22
N ILE A 523 -8.43 16.19 -15.93
CA ILE A 523 -9.43 17.05 -15.31
C ILE A 523 -10.35 17.58 -16.41
N GLU A 524 -11.65 17.31 -16.30
CA GLU A 524 -12.66 17.88 -17.19
C GLU A 524 -12.59 19.42 -17.17
N ASN A 525 -12.69 20.03 -18.35
CA ASN A 525 -12.92 21.46 -18.45
C ASN A 525 -14.43 21.65 -18.42
N ASN A 526 -14.94 22.17 -17.31
CA ASN A 526 -16.32 22.66 -17.19
C ASN A 526 -16.62 23.70 -18.27
#